data_AF-A0A1M5U3S8-F1
#
_entry.id   AF-A0A1M5U3S8-F1
#
_cell.length_a   1.000
_cell.length_b   1.000
_cell.length_c   1.000
_cell.angle_alpha   90.00
_cell.angle_beta   90.00
_cell.angle_gamma   90.00
#
_symmetry.space_group_name_H-M   'P 1'
#
loop_
_entity.id
_entity.type
_entity.pdbx_description
1 polymer ?
#
loop_
_entity_poly.entity_id
_entity_poly.type
_entity_poly.pdbx_seq_one_letter_code
_entity_poly.pdbx_strand_id
1 'polypeptide(L)' 'MFEIKVEKIKGFNTLKVSQDMFRRFLNNFLDSWEKDTRETIIPLKISKVKSKDYLRFDYMILGKKEWLHVVGSNIWY' A
#
# COMPACT_ATOMS: atom_id res chain seq x y z
N MET A 1 19.10 -0.49 -1.02
CA MET A 1 17.77 -0.06 -1.46
C MET A 1 16.78 -1.06 -0.89
N PHE A 2 15.91 -0.66 0.03
CA PHE A 2 14.94 -1.57 0.63
C PHE A 2 13.79 -1.78 -0.36
N GLU A 3 13.74 -2.96 -0.99
CA GLU A 3 12.70 -3.30 -1.94
C GLU A 3 11.58 -4.07 -1.24
N ILE A 4 10.38 -3.48 -1.19
CA ILE A 4 9.21 -4.17 -0.65
C ILE A 4 8.69 -5.15 -1.70
N LYS A 5 8.71 -6.44 -1.36
CA LYS A 5 8.10 -7.51 -2.17
C LYS A 5 6.59 -7.53 -1.95
N VAL A 6 5.83 -6.95 -2.88
CA VAL A 6 4.36 -6.83 -2.77
C VAL A 6 3.65 -8.18 -2.64
N GLU A 7 4.24 -9.24 -3.17
CA GLU A 7 3.72 -10.61 -3.11
C GLU A 7 3.65 -11.15 -1.68
N LYS A 8 4.44 -10.57 -0.76
CA LYS A 8 4.42 -10.89 0.67
C LYS A 8 3.36 -10.11 1.44
N ILE A 9 2.74 -9.09 0.84
CA ILE A 9 1.71 -8.28 1.50
C ILE A 9 0.41 -9.09 1.55
N LYS A 10 -0.16 -9.23 2.75
CA LYS A 10 -1.39 -10.00 2.95
C LYS A 10 -2.51 -9.43 2.07
N GLY A 11 -3.12 -10.28 1.25
CA GLY A 11 -4.23 -9.92 0.37
C GLY A 11 -3.82 -9.38 -1.02
N PHE A 12 -2.53 -9.17 -1.31
CA PHE A 12 -2.11 -8.74 -2.64
C PHE A 12 -2.48 -9.77 -3.73
N ASN A 13 -2.24 -11.05 -3.47
CA ASN A 13 -2.54 -12.13 -4.42
C ASN A 13 -4.06 -12.29 -4.69
N THR A 14 -4.94 -11.71 -3.87
CA THR A 14 -6.39 -11.78 -4.06
C THR A 14 -6.96 -10.60 -4.86
N LEU A 15 -6.15 -9.58 -5.17
CA LEU A 15 -6.58 -8.38 -5.91
C LEU A 15 -6.89 -8.64 -7.38
N LYS A 16 -6.37 -9.72 -7.98
CA LYS A 16 -6.51 -10.14 -9.39
C LYS A 16 -6.32 -8.99 -10.40
N VAL A 17 -7.34 -8.16 -10.64
CA VAL A 17 -7.35 -7.05 -11.59
C VAL A 17 -6.58 -5.83 -11.09
N SER A 18 -6.49 -5.62 -9.77
CA SER A 18 -5.93 -4.38 -9.21
C SER A 18 -4.46 -4.48 -8.79
N GLN A 19 -3.75 -5.57 -9.15
CA GLN A 19 -2.36 -5.79 -8.73
C GLN A 19 -1.39 -4.75 -9.30
N ASP A 20 -1.48 -4.46 -10.60
CA ASP A 20 -0.59 -3.48 -11.24
C ASP A 20 -0.86 -2.05 -10.73
N MET A 21 -2.13 -1.71 -10.52
CA MET A 21 -2.52 -0.45 -9.90
C MET A 21 -1.91 -0.34 -8.50
N PHE A 22 -2.01 -1.40 -7.70
CA PHE A 22 -1.44 -1.41 -6.35
C PHE A 22 0.10 -1.33 -6.35
N ARG A 23 0.80 -1.99 -7.28
CA ARG A 23 2.26 -1.86 -7.43
C ARG A 23 2.66 -0.41 -7.69
N ARG A 24 1.98 0.25 -8.62
CA ARG A 24 2.24 1.67 -8.94
C ARG A 24 1.91 2.58 -7.75
N PHE A 25 0.76 2.35 -7.10
CA PHE A 25 0.39 3.03 -5.86
C PHE A 25 1.51 2.90 -4.82
N LEU A 26 2.00 1.69 -4.54
CA LEU A 26 2.98 1.50 -3.48
C LEU A 26 4.29 2.24 -3.77
N ASN A 27 4.75 2.22 -5.02
CA ASN A 27 5.93 2.98 -5.42
C ASN A 27 5.72 4.48 -5.21
N ASN A 28 4.62 5.03 -5.71
CA ASN A 28 4.30 6.46 -5.58
C ASN A 28 4.11 6.87 -4.11
N PHE A 29 3.48 6.01 -3.31
CA PHE A 29 3.31 6.21 -1.88
C PHE A 29 4.66 6.23 -1.16
N LEU A 30 5.58 5.30 -1.45
CA LEU A 30 6.90 5.27 -0.84
C LEU A 30 7.77 6.44 -1.29
N ASP A 31 7.63 6.88 -2.54
CA ASP A 31 8.38 8.01 -3.10
C ASP A 31 7.87 9.38 -2.58
N SER A 32 6.67 9.45 -2.02
CA SER A 32 6.16 10.67 -1.38
C SER A 32 6.70 10.91 0.03
N TRP A 33 7.46 9.96 0.59
CA TRP A 33 8.09 10.09 1.90
C TRP A 33 9.58 10.36 1.78
N GLU A 34 10.12 11.12 2.73
CA GLU A 34 11.56 11.23 2.93
C GLU A 34 12.18 9.86 3.22
N LYS A 35 13.44 9.68 2.82
CA LYS A 35 14.14 8.39 2.88
C LYS A 35 14.07 7.72 4.25
N ASP A 36 14.35 8.46 5.32
CA ASP A 36 14.39 7.92 6.68
C ASP A 36 13.01 7.45 7.14
N THR A 37 11.96 8.20 6.78
CA THR A 37 10.58 7.82 7.09
C THR A 37 10.14 6.61 6.27
N ARG A 38 10.46 6.59 4.96
CA ARG A 38 10.17 5.49 4.03
C ARG A 38 10.74 4.16 4.53
N GLU A 39 11.94 4.15 5.10
CA GLU A 39 12.58 2.93 5.62
C GLU A 39 11.85 2.34 6.84
N THR A 40 11.01 3.13 7.52
CA THR A 40 10.15 2.63 8.61
C THR A 40 8.81 2.09 8.15
N ILE A 41 8.47 2.25 6.86
CA ILE A 41 7.18 1.82 6.32
C ILE A 41 7.18 0.31 6.11
N ILE A 42 6.26 -0.36 6.82
CA ILE A 42 6.07 -1.82 6.72
C ILE A 42 4.64 -2.09 6.23
N PRO A 43 4.45 -2.48 4.97
CA PRO A 43 3.14 -2.87 4.47
C PRO A 43 2.62 -4.12 5.16
N LEU A 44 1.39 -4.07 5.66
CA LEU A 44 0.80 -5.17 6.43
C LEU A 44 -0.24 -5.92 5.61
N LYS A 45 -1.18 -5.19 5.00
CA LYS A 45 -2.32 -5.79 4.32
C LYS A 45 -2.88 -4.85 3.25
N ILE A 46 -3.38 -5.44 2.18
CA ILE A 46 -4.23 -4.77 1.20
C ILE A 46 -5.53 -5.58 1.06
N SER A 47 -6.67 -4.89 1.02
CA SER A 47 -7.96 -5.55 0.85
C SER A 47 -8.94 -4.72 0.05
N LYS A 48 -9.68 -5.36 -0.87
CA LYS A 48 -10.79 -4.73 -1.57
C LYS A 48 -11.96 -4.56 -0.61
N VAL A 49 -12.43 -3.32 -0.45
CA VAL A 49 -13.65 -3.03 0.29
C VAL A 49 -14.81 -3.24 -0.68
N LYS A 50 -15.76 -4.12 -0.37
CA LYS A 50 -16.84 -4.45 -1.33
C LYS A 50 -17.95 -3.40 -1.36
N SER A 51 -18.19 -2.73 -0.24
CA SER A 51 -19.25 -1.73 -0.10
C SER A 51 -18.87 -0.36 -0.67
N LYS A 52 -17.59 -0.14 -0.98
CA LYS A 52 -17.04 1.13 -1.47
C LYS A 52 -15.92 0.79 -2.45
N ASP A 53 -15.90 1.37 -3.64
CA ASP A 53 -14.99 0.97 -4.72
C ASP A 53 -13.55 1.49 -4.50
N TYR A 54 -12.88 1.00 -3.46
CA TYR A 54 -11.48 1.31 -3.14
C TYR A 54 -10.76 0.11 -2.49
N LEU A 55 -9.43 0.15 -2.46
CA LEU A 55 -8.62 -0.78 -1.67
C LEU A 55 -8.19 -0.15 -0.35
N ARG A 56 -8.39 -0.85 0.77
CA ARG A 56 -7.82 -0.45 2.06
C ARG A 56 -6.40 -0.98 2.18
N PHE A 57 -5.44 -0.08 2.32
CA PHE A 57 -4.04 -0.40 2.56
C PHE A 57 -3.70 -0.15 4.03
N ASP A 58 -3.38 -1.21 4.78
CA ASP A 58 -2.91 -1.13 6.16
C ASP A 58 -1.37 -1.26 6.18
N TYR A 59 -0.70 -0.37 6.89
CA TYR A 59 0.75 -0.31 6.99
C TYR A 59 1.19 0.11 8.40
N MET A 60 2.47 -0.04 8.69
CA MET A 60 3.11 0.55 9.87
C MET A 60 4.06 1.65 9.42
N ILE A 61 4.14 2.74 10.17
CA ILE A 61 5.07 3.85 9.96
C ILE A 61 5.50 4.37 11.32
N LEU A 62 6.80 4.54 11.55
CA LEU A 62 7.36 4.99 12.84
C LEU A 62 6.79 4.22 14.06
N GLY A 63 6.59 2.91 13.91
CA GLY A 63 6.03 2.03 14.95
C GLY A 63 4.52 2.14 15.19
N LYS A 64 3.81 2.99 14.44
CA LYS A 64 2.35 3.16 14.52
C LYS A 64 1.66 2.46 13.36
N LYS A 65 0.52 1.83 13.64
CA LYS A 65 -0.33 1.24 12.59
C LYS A 65 -1.21 2.33 12.00
N GLU A 66 -1.15 2.47 10.70
CA GLU A 66 -1.93 3.40 9.92
C GLU A 66 -2.63 2.68 8.77
N TRP A 67 -3.61 3.35 8.16
CA TRP A 67 -4.28 2.84 6.97
C TRP A 67 -4.77 3.99 6.10
N LEU A 68 -4.99 3.72 4.81
CA LEU A 68 -5.54 4.70 3.88
C LEU A 68 -6.41 4.05 2.80
N HIS A 69 -7.21 4.87 2.12
CA HIS A 69 -7.99 4.52 0.95
C HIS A 69 -7.10 4.61 -0.29
N VAL A 70 -7.00 3.54 -1.08
CA VAL A 70 -6.35 3.55 -2.39
C VAL A 70 -7.43 3.49 -3.45
N VAL A 71 -7.65 4.60 -4.13
CA VAL A 71 -8.62 4.72 -5.23
C VAL A 71 -7.92 4.55 -6.58
N GLY A 72 -6.66 4.95 -6.67
CA GLY A 72 -5.82 4.73 -7.85
C GLY A 72 -4.34 4.86 -7.53
N SER A 73 -3.48 4.72 -8.54
CA SER A 73 -2.02 4.78 -8.35
C SER A 73 -1.50 6.14 -7.88
N ASN A 74 -2.28 7.21 -8.02
CA ASN A 74 -1.95 8.60 -7.65
C ASN A 74 -3.01 9.24 -6.73
N ILE A 75 -3.99 8.46 -6.24
CA ILE A 75 -5.13 8.98 -5.50
C ILE A 75 -5.33 8.11 -4.27
N TRP A 76 -4.96 8.66 -3.11
CA TRP A 76 -5.12 8.03 -1.80
C TRP A 76 -5.34 9.05 -0.68
N TYR A 77 -6.06 8.68 0.38
CA TYR A 77 -6.35 9.53 1.55
C TYR A 77 -6.77 8.74 2.78
#